data_AF-A0A1M6AMK9-F1
#
_entry.id   AF-A0A1M6AMK9-F1
#
_cell.length_a   1.000
_cell.length_b   1.000
_cell.length_c   1.000
_cell.angle_alpha   90.00
_cell.angle_beta   90.00
_cell.angle_gamma   90.00
#
_symmetry.space_group_name_H-M   'P 1'
#
loop_
_entity.id
_entity.type
_entity.pdbx_description
1 polymer ?
#
loop_
_entity_poly.entity_id
_entity_poly.type
_entity_poly.pdbx_seq_one_letter_code
_entity_poly.pdbx_strand_id
1 'polypeptide(L)'
;MKIVCSAGGIAEVKRPRNGFNKFRQAGFDEIVLDFNMFTGGIALPKKRDEVLEHWREWMKNYMAEAQRQGLKSRMAFAPNFVKEQKIPDMEAIKSDLVKECIEYAGEYGCKYIIVHPFEGDSLEDSISINRDFYLSLAECAQKADITILVVNGLRNLNGHFVRGFCSEPVQAVSFVDELNNKVGSEIFGFCLDAGLCNLVGQNMYDFVTTLGAHLKSLYLYENDGVHHNRMMPFFAANGAGSQFDWLNLIRGLRAIRFDGPAIMNFSTTLAAIPTLLRPSVWEFAHKVAKYLEWQVDMEAFLDKYSSRVLFGAGNMCRAYMKCYGEKYPPLYTCDNNSNVWGNEFCGLTIHNPEDLKALPADCAVFICNTYYDEIEQLLRDMGIKNPIERFNDEFMPSFHFTRLESDAWKGQVK
;
A
#
# COMPACT_ATOMS: atom_id res chain seq x y z
N MET A 1 -7.51 -1.60 -4.17
CA MET A 1 -6.64 -0.64 -3.43
C MET A 1 -6.13 0.47 -4.36
N LYS A 2 -5.79 1.69 -3.87
CA LYS A 2 -5.05 2.70 -4.68
C LYS A 2 -3.77 3.15 -4.00
N ILE A 3 -2.63 3.06 -4.68
CA ILE A 3 -1.35 3.53 -4.14
C ILE A 3 -1.12 5.01 -4.47
N VAL A 4 -0.70 5.76 -3.45
CA VAL A 4 -0.37 7.19 -3.51
C VAL A 4 1.04 7.42 -2.95
N CYS A 5 1.66 8.54 -3.31
CA CYS A 5 2.99 8.91 -2.86
C CYS A 5 3.01 10.37 -2.40
N SER A 6 3.87 10.70 -1.44
CA SER A 6 4.28 12.09 -1.25
C SER A 6 5.15 12.50 -2.43
N ALA A 7 4.95 13.72 -2.95
CA ALA A 7 5.84 14.27 -3.99
C ALA A 7 7.14 14.86 -3.39
N GLY A 8 7.38 14.66 -2.08
CA GLY A 8 8.64 14.99 -1.43
C GLY A 8 9.85 14.36 -2.14
N GLY A 9 10.91 15.14 -2.33
CA GLY A 9 12.13 14.69 -3.02
C GLY A 9 12.10 14.76 -4.55
N ILE A 10 10.92 15.00 -5.16
CA ILE A 10 10.78 15.30 -6.60
C ILE A 10 10.17 16.69 -6.84
N ALA A 11 9.19 17.11 -6.03
CA ALA A 11 8.60 18.44 -6.06
C ALA A 11 9.10 19.28 -4.88
N GLU A 12 9.78 20.37 -5.19
CA GLU A 12 10.26 21.32 -4.19
C GLU A 12 9.13 22.25 -3.74
N VAL A 13 9.05 22.51 -2.44
CA VAL A 13 8.04 23.40 -1.83
C VAL A 13 7.95 24.77 -2.52
N LYS A 14 9.10 25.42 -2.76
CA LYS A 14 9.14 26.78 -3.32
C LYS A 14 9.02 26.81 -4.85
N ARG A 15 9.28 25.70 -5.55
CA ARG A 15 9.27 25.61 -7.03
C ARG A 15 8.69 24.27 -7.53
N PRO A 16 7.43 23.95 -7.23
CA PRO A 16 6.92 22.59 -7.41
C PRO A 16 6.60 22.21 -8.87
N ARG A 17 6.43 23.20 -9.77
CA ARG A 17 5.93 23.00 -11.13
C ARG A 17 6.61 21.85 -11.88
N ASN A 18 7.95 21.89 -11.96
CA ASN A 18 8.72 20.90 -12.72
C ASN A 18 8.73 19.53 -12.01
N GLY A 19 8.66 19.52 -10.69
CA GLY A 19 8.58 18.29 -9.92
C GLY A 19 7.27 17.54 -10.14
N PHE A 20 6.14 18.27 -10.13
CA PHE A 20 4.84 17.69 -10.45
C PHE A 20 4.74 17.19 -11.89
N ASN A 21 5.32 17.90 -12.86
CA ASN A 21 5.40 17.40 -14.22
C ASN A 21 6.09 16.03 -14.29
N LYS A 22 7.23 15.87 -13.59
CA LYS A 22 7.95 14.59 -13.51
C LYS A 22 7.15 13.52 -12.76
N PHE A 23 6.48 13.90 -11.67
CA PHE A 23 5.64 13.01 -10.89
C PHE A 23 4.48 12.43 -11.73
N ARG A 24 3.84 13.28 -12.54
CA ARG A 24 2.82 12.85 -13.52
C ARG A 24 3.39 12.01 -14.65
N GLN A 25 4.56 12.37 -15.18
CA GLN A 25 5.25 11.58 -16.22
C GLN A 25 5.58 10.17 -15.73
N ALA A 26 5.89 10.01 -14.44
CA ALA A 26 6.10 8.69 -13.84
C ALA A 26 4.81 7.85 -13.70
N GLY A 27 3.63 8.46 -13.86
CA GLY A 27 2.33 7.77 -13.84
C GLY A 27 1.44 8.11 -12.64
N PHE A 28 1.90 8.94 -11.70
CA PHE A 28 1.11 9.30 -10.51
C PHE A 28 0.18 10.49 -10.80
N ASP A 29 -1.10 10.35 -10.43
CA ASP A 29 -2.15 11.37 -10.60
C ASP A 29 -2.60 12.01 -9.27
N GLU A 30 -2.05 11.51 -8.16
CA GLU A 30 -2.49 11.84 -6.81
C GLU A 30 -1.30 11.97 -5.87
N ILE A 31 -1.27 13.05 -5.10
CA ILE A 31 -0.24 13.36 -4.10
C ILE A 31 -0.79 13.21 -2.69
N VAL A 32 0.08 12.88 -1.74
CA VAL A 32 -0.18 13.12 -0.33
C VAL A 32 0.18 14.57 0.03
N LEU A 33 -0.75 15.29 0.66
CA LEU A 33 -0.47 16.60 1.27
C LEU A 33 0.36 16.41 2.54
N ASP A 34 1.67 16.46 2.39
CA ASP A 34 2.60 16.27 3.49
C ASP A 34 2.92 17.59 4.19
N PHE A 35 2.26 17.88 5.33
CA PHE A 35 2.52 19.12 6.05
C PHE A 35 3.93 19.21 6.61
N ASN A 36 4.64 18.09 6.80
CA ASN A 36 6.03 18.08 7.26
C ASN A 36 6.97 18.76 6.26
N MET A 37 6.62 18.78 4.96
CA MET A 37 7.39 19.51 3.95
C MET A 37 7.43 21.02 4.22
N PHE A 38 6.38 21.57 4.85
CA PHE A 38 6.28 22.99 5.14
C PHE A 38 6.70 23.31 6.57
N THR A 39 6.39 22.43 7.53
CA THR A 39 6.57 22.68 8.97
C THR A 39 7.83 22.04 9.57
N GLY A 40 8.47 21.08 8.89
CA GLY A 40 9.60 20.32 9.44
C GLY A 40 10.81 21.19 9.83
N GLY A 41 10.93 22.39 9.26
CA GLY A 41 11.97 23.36 9.64
C GLY A 41 11.82 23.93 11.06
N ILE A 42 10.68 23.75 11.74
CA ILE A 42 10.45 24.16 13.15
C ILE A 42 11.41 23.43 14.10
N ALA A 43 11.81 22.20 13.76
CA ALA A 43 12.81 21.43 14.48
C ALA A 43 14.22 22.06 14.44
N LEU A 44 14.46 23.02 13.54
CA LEU A 44 15.74 23.71 13.40
C LEU A 44 15.63 25.12 14.02
N PRO A 45 16.32 25.41 15.15
CA PRO A 45 16.19 26.69 15.84
C PRO A 45 16.40 27.92 14.94
N LYS A 46 17.34 27.85 13.99
CA LYS A 46 17.64 28.94 13.05
C LYS A 46 16.56 29.21 11.99
N LYS A 47 15.64 28.27 11.77
CA LYS A 47 14.58 28.38 10.75
C LYS A 47 13.18 28.45 11.37
N ARG A 48 13.06 28.25 12.68
CA ARG A 48 11.77 28.08 13.35
C ARG A 48 10.83 29.26 13.10
N ASP A 49 11.30 30.47 13.36
CA ASP A 49 10.47 31.67 13.26
C ASP A 49 10.02 31.92 11.81
N GLU A 50 10.94 31.83 10.84
CA GLU A 50 10.64 31.91 9.40
C GLU A 50 9.56 30.89 9.01
N VAL A 51 9.70 29.65 9.48
CA VAL A 51 8.77 28.57 9.14
C VAL A 51 7.40 28.84 9.77
N LEU A 52 7.34 29.19 11.05
CA LEU A 52 6.08 29.51 11.74
C LEU A 52 5.34 30.67 11.07
N GLU A 53 6.08 31.63 10.52
CA GLU A 53 5.53 32.78 9.79
C GLU A 53 5.03 32.40 8.39
N HIS A 54 5.81 31.62 7.62
CA HIS A 54 5.61 31.49 6.17
C HIS A 54 5.10 30.12 5.67
N TRP A 55 5.04 29.07 6.50
CA TRP A 55 4.67 27.73 6.03
C TRP A 55 3.31 27.69 5.32
N ARG A 56 2.35 28.51 5.79
CA ARG A 56 1.00 28.63 5.22
C ARG A 56 1.03 29.14 3.79
N GLU A 57 1.85 30.15 3.52
CA GLU A 57 2.02 30.72 2.18
C GLU A 57 2.65 29.70 1.24
N TRP A 58 3.70 29.01 1.68
CA TRP A 58 4.36 27.98 0.89
C TRP A 58 3.42 26.83 0.55
N MET A 59 2.63 26.37 1.52
CA MET A 59 1.63 25.34 1.33
C MET A 59 0.56 25.77 0.32
N LYS A 60 0.00 26.99 0.46
CA LYS A 60 -0.99 27.53 -0.48
C LYS A 60 -0.46 27.59 -1.91
N ASN A 61 0.76 28.10 -2.09
CA ASN A 61 1.40 28.17 -3.41
C ASN A 61 1.66 26.78 -4.01
N TYR A 62 2.05 25.82 -3.18
CA TYR A 62 2.29 24.43 -3.57
C TYR A 62 1.00 23.74 -4.02
N MET A 63 -0.08 23.87 -3.24
CA MET A 63 -1.38 23.27 -3.55
C MET A 63 -2.06 23.94 -4.76
N ALA A 64 -1.93 25.26 -4.91
CA ALA A 64 -2.42 25.96 -6.10
C ALA A 64 -1.73 25.47 -7.39
N GLU A 65 -0.43 25.17 -7.34
CA GLU A 65 0.28 24.54 -8.48
C GLU A 65 -0.17 23.09 -8.70
N ALA A 66 -0.37 22.30 -7.65
CA ALA A 66 -0.86 20.92 -7.76
C ALA A 66 -2.24 20.88 -8.44
N GLN A 67 -3.18 21.71 -7.97
CA GLN A 67 -4.53 21.82 -8.53
C GLN A 67 -4.52 22.32 -9.99
N ARG A 68 -3.67 23.31 -10.32
CA ARG A 68 -3.52 23.80 -11.70
C ARG A 68 -3.04 22.70 -12.65
N GLN A 69 -2.22 21.78 -12.16
CA GLN A 69 -1.78 20.61 -12.92
C GLN A 69 -2.75 19.42 -12.80
N GLY A 70 -3.91 19.57 -12.16
CA GLY A 70 -4.92 18.51 -12.03
C GLY A 70 -4.49 17.34 -11.15
N LEU A 71 -3.56 17.55 -10.21
CA LEU A 71 -3.23 16.57 -9.17
C LEU A 71 -4.30 16.59 -8.08
N LYS A 72 -4.73 15.39 -7.67
CA LYS A 72 -5.66 15.21 -6.56
C LYS A 72 -4.92 14.98 -5.25
N SER A 73 -5.60 15.15 -4.13
CA SER A 73 -5.10 14.72 -2.83
C SER A 73 -6.26 14.25 -1.96
N ARG A 74 -6.28 12.96 -1.60
CA ARG A 74 -7.24 12.42 -0.60
C ARG A 74 -6.62 12.21 0.78
N MET A 75 -5.30 12.29 0.87
CA MET A 75 -4.49 11.95 2.04
C MET A 75 -3.65 13.15 2.45
N ALA A 76 -3.56 13.40 3.75
CA ALA A 76 -2.61 14.34 4.33
C ALA A 76 -1.77 13.69 5.45
N PHE A 77 -0.55 14.20 5.66
CA PHE A 77 0.24 13.93 6.87
C PHE A 77 0.23 15.16 7.74
N ALA A 78 -0.24 15.04 8.97
CA ALA A 78 -0.08 16.10 9.95
C ALA A 78 1.41 16.27 10.32
N PRO A 79 1.80 17.47 10.80
CA PRO A 79 3.14 17.69 11.33
C PRO A 79 3.49 16.70 12.44
N ASN A 80 4.69 16.12 12.37
CA ASN A 80 5.21 15.23 13.40
C ASN A 80 6.57 15.70 13.90
N PHE A 81 6.70 15.77 15.23
CA PHE A 81 7.92 16.09 15.94
C PHE A 81 8.19 15.01 16.98
N VAL A 82 9.47 14.74 17.24
CA VAL A 82 9.95 13.71 18.20
C VAL A 82 10.74 14.36 19.32
N LYS A 83 10.79 13.71 20.49
CA LYS A 83 11.41 14.29 21.71
C LYS A 83 12.88 14.67 21.49
N GLU A 84 13.61 13.93 20.66
CA GLU A 84 15.04 14.16 20.37
C GLU A 84 15.32 15.52 19.71
N GLN A 85 14.32 16.11 19.04
CA GLN A 85 14.45 17.40 18.37
C GLN A 85 14.51 18.59 19.35
N LYS A 86 14.13 18.39 20.62
CA LYS A 86 14.21 19.41 21.69
C LYS A 86 13.56 20.75 21.31
N ILE A 87 12.38 20.67 20.68
CA ILE A 87 11.58 21.85 20.35
C ILE A 87 10.95 22.39 21.64
N PRO A 88 11.09 23.69 21.98
CA PRO A 88 10.40 24.28 23.12
C PRO A 88 8.89 24.16 22.95
N ASP A 89 8.18 23.78 24.02
CA ASP A 89 6.72 23.61 24.03
C ASP A 89 6.19 22.75 22.87
N MET A 90 6.95 21.70 22.51
CA MET A 90 6.69 20.84 21.34
C MET A 90 5.26 20.33 21.28
N GLU A 91 4.71 19.89 22.40
CA GLU A 91 3.36 19.32 22.47
C GLU A 91 2.28 20.34 22.15
N ALA A 92 2.40 21.56 22.66
CA ALA A 92 1.49 22.66 22.37
C ALA A 92 1.59 23.08 20.91
N ILE A 93 2.82 23.30 20.40
CA ILE A 93 3.06 23.66 19.00
C ILE A 93 2.52 22.59 18.05
N LYS A 94 2.79 21.31 18.33
CA LYS A 94 2.28 20.19 17.52
C LYS A 94 0.75 20.18 17.54
N SER A 95 0.14 20.32 18.71
CA SER A 95 -1.32 20.28 18.84
C SER A 95 -2.00 21.39 18.06
N ASP A 96 -1.52 22.62 18.17
CA ASP A 96 -2.07 23.77 17.46
C ASP A 96 -1.90 23.63 15.94
N LEU A 97 -0.71 23.23 15.49
CA LEU A 97 -0.44 23.02 14.07
C LEU A 97 -1.29 21.88 13.49
N VAL A 98 -1.47 20.78 14.21
CA VAL A 98 -2.29 19.64 13.74
C VAL A 98 -3.74 20.09 13.56
N LYS A 99 -4.31 20.85 14.50
CA LYS A 99 -5.68 21.38 14.37
C LYS A 99 -5.82 22.25 13.12
N GLU A 100 -4.89 23.17 12.90
CA GLU A 100 -4.91 24.02 11.70
C GLU A 100 -4.70 23.22 10.41
N CYS A 101 -3.83 22.21 10.43
CA CYS A 101 -3.60 21.34 9.27
C CYS A 101 -4.81 20.46 8.93
N ILE A 102 -5.63 20.07 9.92
CA ILE A 102 -6.91 19.37 9.69
C ILE A 102 -7.86 20.27 8.88
N GLU A 103 -7.98 21.54 9.25
CA GLU A 103 -8.84 22.50 8.52
C GLU A 103 -8.39 22.66 7.07
N TYR A 104 -7.08 22.88 6.84
CA TYR A 104 -6.54 22.96 5.48
C TYR A 104 -6.72 21.68 4.69
N ALA A 105 -6.50 20.51 5.32
CA ALA A 105 -6.72 19.24 4.64
C ALA A 105 -8.18 19.14 4.15
N GLY A 106 -9.15 19.60 4.95
CA GLY A 106 -10.57 19.64 4.56
C GLY A 106 -10.81 20.60 3.40
N GLU A 107 -10.22 21.80 3.46
CA GLU A 107 -10.28 22.82 2.39
C GLU A 107 -9.76 22.29 1.04
N TYR A 108 -8.69 21.48 1.05
CA TYR A 108 -8.12 20.88 -0.16
C TYR A 108 -8.78 19.56 -0.58
N GLY A 109 -9.85 19.14 0.10
CA GLY A 109 -10.62 17.95 -0.25
C GLY A 109 -9.99 16.61 0.15
N CYS A 110 -9.07 16.62 1.10
CA CYS A 110 -8.56 15.39 1.70
C CYS A 110 -9.68 14.71 2.49
N LYS A 111 -9.73 13.37 2.45
CA LYS A 111 -10.64 12.56 3.27
C LYS A 111 -10.00 12.09 4.57
N TYR A 112 -8.69 11.88 4.51
CA TYR A 112 -7.92 11.30 5.61
C TYR A 112 -6.74 12.18 5.95
N ILE A 113 -6.47 12.31 7.24
CA ILE A 113 -5.21 12.88 7.74
C ILE A 113 -4.57 11.92 8.73
N ILE A 114 -3.32 11.57 8.49
CA ILE A 114 -2.54 10.75 9.41
C ILE A 114 -1.91 11.65 10.45
N VAL A 115 -2.17 11.33 11.72
CA VAL A 115 -1.61 12.01 12.87
C VAL A 115 -0.76 10.99 13.62
N HIS A 116 0.52 11.30 13.81
CA HIS A 116 1.41 10.42 14.57
C HIS A 116 1.26 10.67 16.07
N PRO A 117 1.28 9.63 16.90
CA PRO A 117 1.13 9.76 18.34
C PRO A 117 2.28 10.54 18.98
N PHE A 118 2.06 11.05 20.18
CA PHE A 118 3.12 11.47 21.09
C PHE A 118 3.86 10.27 21.68
N GLU A 119 5.15 10.44 21.94
CA GLU A 119 6.00 9.46 22.61
C GLU A 119 5.79 9.54 24.12
N GLY A 120 5.20 8.50 24.72
CA GLY A 120 5.12 8.35 26.17
C GLY A 120 6.36 7.68 26.75
N ASP A 121 6.63 7.90 28.04
CA ASP A 121 7.76 7.28 28.73
C ASP A 121 7.50 5.79 29.02
N SER A 122 6.23 5.42 29.10
CA SER A 122 5.74 4.04 29.15
C SER A 122 4.62 3.78 28.13
N LEU A 123 4.21 2.53 27.95
CA LEU A 123 3.07 2.21 27.07
C LEU A 123 1.76 2.77 27.63
N GLU A 124 1.54 2.67 28.95
CA GLU A 124 0.35 3.20 29.61
C GLU A 124 0.27 4.73 29.49
N ASP A 125 1.39 5.40 29.73
CA ASP A 125 1.53 6.85 29.56
C ASP A 125 1.27 7.26 28.11
N SER A 126 1.86 6.53 27.15
CA SER A 126 1.64 6.77 25.72
C SER A 126 0.16 6.62 25.35
N ILE A 127 -0.56 5.63 25.88
CA ILE A 127 -2.00 5.48 25.63
C ILE A 127 -2.78 6.65 26.22
N SER A 128 -2.47 7.07 27.45
CA SER A 128 -3.20 8.15 28.13
C SER A 128 -3.01 9.51 27.43
N ILE A 129 -1.76 9.92 27.19
CA ILE A 129 -1.46 11.20 26.54
C ILE A 129 -2.08 11.26 25.15
N ASN A 130 -1.98 10.17 24.39
CA ASN A 130 -2.52 10.14 23.04
C ASN A 130 -4.05 10.14 23.02
N ARG A 131 -4.71 9.46 23.96
CA ARG A 131 -6.18 9.53 24.08
C ARG A 131 -6.65 10.98 24.19
N ASP A 132 -6.07 11.75 25.11
CA ASP A 132 -6.46 13.15 25.32
C ASP A 132 -6.11 14.02 24.11
N PHE A 133 -4.95 13.79 23.52
CA PHE A 133 -4.53 14.47 22.29
C PHE A 133 -5.49 14.23 21.13
N TYR A 134 -5.80 12.98 20.78
CA TYR A 134 -6.71 12.68 19.66
C TYR A 134 -8.12 13.20 19.91
N LEU A 135 -8.65 13.09 21.14
CA LEU A 135 -9.96 13.65 21.49
C LEU A 135 -9.98 15.18 21.33
N SER A 136 -8.87 15.86 21.62
CA SER A 136 -8.76 17.32 21.42
C SER A 136 -8.84 17.76 19.95
N LEU A 137 -8.67 16.84 18.99
CA LEU A 137 -8.76 17.09 17.55
C LEU A 137 -10.15 16.78 16.97
N ALA A 138 -11.04 16.17 17.75
CA ALA A 138 -12.32 15.66 17.25
C ALA A 138 -13.20 16.76 16.64
N GLU A 139 -13.32 17.90 17.34
CA GLU A 139 -14.18 19.00 16.90
C GLU A 139 -13.74 19.59 15.55
N CYS A 140 -12.43 19.82 15.35
CA CYS A 140 -11.95 20.35 14.08
C CYS A 140 -12.05 19.32 12.94
N ALA A 141 -11.83 18.03 13.23
CA ALA A 141 -12.01 16.96 12.24
C ALA A 141 -13.46 16.83 11.78
N GLN A 142 -14.44 16.92 12.70
CA GLN A 142 -15.87 16.93 12.36
C GLN A 142 -16.24 18.13 11.48
N LYS A 143 -15.78 19.33 11.83
CA LYS A 143 -16.04 20.55 11.04
C LYS A 143 -15.44 20.48 9.65
N ALA A 144 -14.26 19.85 9.51
CA ALA A 144 -13.54 19.71 8.26
C ALA A 144 -13.99 18.50 7.42
N ASP A 145 -14.92 17.67 7.91
CA ASP A 145 -15.34 16.39 7.31
C ASP A 145 -14.15 15.46 7.00
N ILE A 146 -13.25 15.31 7.99
CA ILE A 146 -12.04 14.49 7.86
C ILE A 146 -12.02 13.36 8.87
N THR A 147 -11.56 12.19 8.42
CA THR A 147 -11.20 11.09 9.30
C THR A 147 -9.73 11.18 9.70
N ILE A 148 -9.48 11.24 11.01
CA ILE A 148 -8.12 11.17 11.57
C ILE A 148 -7.67 9.70 11.61
N LEU A 149 -6.49 9.42 11.07
CA LEU A 149 -5.90 8.09 11.08
C LEU A 149 -4.81 7.98 12.15
N VAL A 150 -5.06 7.12 13.12
CA VAL A 150 -4.11 6.70 14.16
C VAL A 150 -3.11 5.72 13.54
N VAL A 151 -1.83 5.82 13.92
CA VAL A 151 -0.74 4.96 13.41
C VAL A 151 -0.12 4.16 14.54
N ASN A 152 0.23 2.89 14.28
CA ASN A 152 1.07 2.12 15.21
C ASN A 152 2.45 2.78 15.36
N GLY A 153 2.94 2.81 16.59
CA GLY A 153 4.23 3.38 16.95
C GLY A 153 5.29 2.31 17.19
N LEU A 154 6.51 2.78 17.41
CA LEU A 154 7.67 1.97 17.76
C LEU A 154 8.31 2.57 19.00
N ARG A 155 8.89 1.73 19.86
CA ARG A 155 9.75 2.20 20.96
C ARG A 155 11.18 1.77 20.73
N ASN A 156 12.10 2.64 21.06
CA ASN A 156 13.53 2.36 21.06
C ASN A 156 14.01 2.17 22.50
N LEU A 157 14.41 0.95 22.85
CA LEU A 157 14.99 0.61 24.14
C LEU A 157 16.49 0.33 23.95
N ASN A 158 17.33 1.33 24.24
CA ASN A 158 18.79 1.22 24.15
C ASN A 158 19.31 0.74 22.78
N GLY A 159 18.68 1.17 21.68
CA GLY A 159 19.04 0.74 20.32
C GLY A 159 18.25 -0.47 19.82
N HIS A 160 17.41 -1.08 20.65
CA HIS A 160 16.53 -2.18 20.26
C HIS A 160 15.10 -1.68 20.03
N PHE A 161 14.60 -1.95 18.83
CA PHE A 161 13.22 -1.64 18.48
C PHE A 161 12.25 -2.66 19.07
N VAL A 162 11.26 -2.18 19.80
CA VAL A 162 10.20 -2.99 20.41
C VAL A 162 8.83 -2.39 20.11
N ARG A 163 7.78 -3.21 20.29
CA ARG A 163 6.38 -2.82 20.08
C ARG A 163 6.04 -1.59 20.91
N GLY A 164 5.39 -0.62 20.28
CA GLY A 164 5.01 0.66 20.85
C GLY A 164 3.49 0.86 20.88
N PHE A 165 3.10 2.14 20.81
CA PHE A 165 1.71 2.58 20.83
C PHE A 165 0.89 1.89 19.74
N CYS A 166 -0.24 1.26 20.10
CA CYS A 166 -1.12 0.58 19.15
C CYS A 166 -0.40 -0.38 18.18
N SER A 167 0.74 -0.96 18.57
CA SER A 167 1.38 -2.02 17.78
C SER A 167 0.63 -3.34 17.94
N GLU A 168 -0.11 -3.57 19.02
CA GLU A 168 -0.94 -4.77 19.12
C GLU A 168 -2.29 -4.55 18.41
N PRO A 169 -2.73 -5.47 17.54
CA PRO A 169 -3.91 -5.23 16.70
C PRO A 169 -5.21 -5.05 17.51
N VAL A 170 -5.39 -5.83 18.59
CA VAL A 170 -6.56 -5.68 19.48
C VAL A 170 -6.54 -4.34 20.21
N GLN A 171 -5.35 -3.87 20.62
CA GLN A 171 -5.19 -2.55 21.23
C GLN A 171 -5.49 -1.44 20.22
N ALA A 172 -5.04 -1.58 18.97
CA ALA A 172 -5.30 -0.62 17.90
C ALA A 172 -6.81 -0.45 17.65
N VAL A 173 -7.55 -1.56 17.50
CA VAL A 173 -9.02 -1.54 17.35
C VAL A 173 -9.68 -0.91 18.57
N SER A 174 -9.36 -1.40 19.77
CA SER A 174 -9.96 -0.88 21.01
C SER A 174 -9.71 0.60 21.21
N PHE A 175 -8.54 1.11 20.81
CA PHE A 175 -8.22 2.54 20.94
C PHE A 175 -9.07 3.39 19.98
N VAL A 176 -9.20 2.98 18.71
CA VAL A 176 -10.05 3.68 17.73
C VAL A 176 -11.52 3.65 18.16
N ASP A 177 -12.01 2.50 18.60
CA ASP A 177 -13.39 2.35 19.11
C ASP A 177 -13.64 3.24 20.31
N GLU A 178 -12.71 3.30 21.26
CA GLU A 178 -12.83 4.16 22.45
C GLU A 178 -12.98 5.64 22.06
N LEU A 179 -12.16 6.11 21.11
CA LEU A 179 -12.22 7.48 20.62
C LEU A 179 -13.55 7.78 19.91
N ASN A 180 -13.96 6.92 18.97
CA ASN A 180 -15.22 7.09 18.23
C ASN A 180 -16.44 7.05 19.16
N ASN A 181 -16.45 6.15 20.15
CA ASN A 181 -17.53 6.05 21.13
C ASN A 181 -17.63 7.30 22.02
N LYS A 182 -16.50 7.88 22.43
CA LYS A 182 -16.47 9.12 23.23
C LYS A 182 -16.98 10.33 22.47
N VAL A 183 -16.70 10.40 21.18
CA VAL A 183 -17.15 11.50 20.32
C VAL A 183 -18.59 11.28 19.81
N GLY A 184 -19.02 10.03 19.70
CA GLY A 184 -20.34 9.66 19.16
C GLY A 184 -20.42 9.66 17.63
N SER A 185 -19.28 9.59 16.94
CA SER A 185 -19.19 9.56 15.48
C SER A 185 -17.92 8.85 15.00
N GLU A 186 -17.97 8.17 13.85
CA GLU A 186 -16.83 7.48 13.25
C GLU A 186 -15.86 8.44 12.53
N ILE A 187 -15.12 9.24 13.30
CA ILE A 187 -14.14 10.20 12.77
C ILE A 187 -12.69 9.73 12.95
N PHE A 188 -12.46 8.64 13.67
CA PHE A 188 -11.16 8.01 13.81
C PHE A 188 -11.11 6.69 13.05
N GLY A 189 -10.01 6.48 12.34
CA GLY A 189 -9.65 5.23 11.70
C GLY A 189 -8.18 4.88 11.97
N PHE A 190 -7.70 3.82 11.34
CA PHE A 190 -6.32 3.37 11.51
C PHE A 190 -5.55 3.41 10.19
N CYS A 191 -4.30 3.86 10.27
CA CYS A 191 -3.30 3.72 9.22
C CYS A 191 -2.19 2.79 9.72
N LEU A 192 -2.09 1.60 9.14
CA LEU A 192 -1.05 0.64 9.50
C LEU A 192 0.30 1.07 8.91
N ASP A 193 1.31 1.29 9.73
CA ASP A 193 2.70 1.31 9.31
C ASP A 193 3.25 -0.12 9.26
N ALA A 194 3.19 -0.73 8.07
CA ALA A 194 3.65 -2.09 7.85
C ALA A 194 5.19 -2.21 7.96
N GLY A 195 5.91 -1.12 7.72
CA GLY A 195 7.35 -1.04 7.94
C GLY A 195 7.71 -1.31 9.40
N LEU A 196 7.00 -0.68 10.32
CA LEU A 196 7.22 -0.90 11.75
C LEU A 196 6.91 -2.34 12.18
N CYS A 197 5.87 -2.95 11.61
CA CYS A 197 5.55 -4.36 11.88
C CYS A 197 6.75 -5.29 11.56
N ASN A 198 7.49 -5.01 10.49
CA ASN A 198 8.67 -5.80 10.12
C ASN A 198 9.81 -5.67 11.14
N LEU A 199 10.08 -4.45 11.64
CA LEU A 199 11.13 -4.19 12.64
C LEU A 199 10.91 -4.92 13.96
N VAL A 200 9.65 -5.23 14.29
CA VAL A 200 9.27 -5.89 15.55
C VAL A 200 8.67 -7.27 15.34
N GLY A 201 8.88 -7.87 14.15
CA GLY A 201 8.52 -9.25 13.83
C GLY A 201 7.03 -9.56 14.03
N GLN A 202 6.14 -8.66 13.60
CA GLN A 202 4.69 -8.84 13.73
C GLN A 202 4.10 -9.58 12.54
N ASN A 203 3.15 -10.48 12.81
CA ASN A 203 2.36 -11.12 11.77
C ASN A 203 1.40 -10.09 11.13
N MET A 204 1.73 -9.63 9.93
CA MET A 204 0.95 -8.61 9.22
C MET A 204 -0.42 -9.13 8.75
N TYR A 205 -0.58 -10.44 8.52
CA TYR A 205 -1.89 -11.01 8.16
C TYR A 205 -2.86 -10.87 9.33
N ASP A 206 -2.44 -11.29 10.52
CA ASP A 206 -3.26 -11.21 11.74
C ASP A 206 -3.56 -9.75 12.08
N PHE A 207 -2.58 -8.86 11.90
CA PHE A 207 -2.77 -7.43 12.17
C PHE A 207 -3.84 -6.84 11.24
N VAL A 208 -3.68 -7.00 9.93
CA VAL A 208 -4.61 -6.45 8.93
C VAL A 208 -6.02 -7.03 9.11
N THR A 209 -6.14 -8.35 9.29
CA THR A 209 -7.45 -9.01 9.44
C THR A 209 -8.15 -8.63 10.75
N THR A 210 -7.41 -8.41 11.84
CA THR A 210 -7.98 -7.91 13.10
C THR A 210 -8.44 -6.46 12.97
N LEU A 211 -7.69 -5.59 12.29
CA LEU A 211 -8.12 -4.21 12.06
C LEU A 211 -9.41 -4.16 11.23
N GLY A 212 -9.51 -4.99 10.18
CA GLY A 212 -10.70 -5.10 9.35
C GLY A 212 -11.15 -3.72 8.83
N ALA A 213 -12.41 -3.36 9.10
CA ALA A 213 -13.01 -2.10 8.66
C ALA A 213 -12.36 -0.83 9.27
N HIS A 214 -11.59 -0.97 10.36
CA HIS A 214 -10.85 0.16 10.97
C HIS A 214 -9.64 0.56 10.13
N LEU A 215 -9.07 -0.35 9.33
CA LEU A 215 -7.97 -0.03 8.44
C LEU A 215 -8.47 0.85 7.29
N LYS A 216 -8.09 2.13 7.30
CA LYS A 216 -8.44 3.08 6.24
C LYS A 216 -7.28 3.38 5.30
N SER A 217 -6.04 3.20 5.76
CA SER A 217 -4.83 3.40 4.98
C SER A 217 -3.68 2.55 5.51
N LEU A 218 -2.55 2.52 4.80
CA LEU A 218 -1.30 1.94 5.28
C LEU A 218 -0.07 2.63 4.67
N TYR A 219 1.06 2.58 5.38
CA TYR A 219 2.37 2.84 4.79
C TYR A 219 2.93 1.56 4.18
N LEU A 220 3.39 1.68 2.93
CA LEU A 220 4.07 0.67 2.16
C LEU A 220 5.52 1.09 1.94
N TYR A 221 6.41 0.47 2.67
CA TYR A 221 7.84 0.57 2.49
C TYR A 221 8.52 -0.65 3.09
N GLU A 222 9.74 -0.88 2.64
CA GLU A 222 10.52 -2.01 3.11
C GLU A 222 11.64 -1.58 4.06
N ASN A 223 12.03 -2.48 4.96
CA ASN A 223 13.26 -2.41 5.74
C ASN A 223 13.85 -3.81 5.90
N ASP A 224 15.08 -3.87 6.39
CA ASP A 224 15.84 -5.10 6.61
C ASP A 224 15.53 -5.80 7.95
N GLY A 225 14.50 -5.34 8.67
CA GLY A 225 14.13 -5.82 10.00
C GLY A 225 15.05 -5.34 11.13
N VAL A 226 16.08 -4.53 10.83
CA VAL A 226 17.08 -4.06 11.80
C VAL A 226 17.09 -2.53 11.87
N HIS A 227 17.18 -1.88 10.71
CA HIS A 227 17.27 -0.44 10.58
C HIS A 227 15.91 0.13 10.18
N HIS A 228 15.54 1.27 10.78
CA HIS A 228 14.31 1.99 10.45
C HIS A 228 14.43 2.76 9.11
N ASN A 229 14.77 2.03 8.05
CA ASN A 229 14.85 2.52 6.69
C ASN A 229 13.47 2.50 6.02
N ARG A 230 13.27 3.43 5.09
CA ARG A 230 12.09 3.49 4.22
C ARG A 230 12.52 3.22 2.79
N MET A 231 12.74 1.95 2.50
CA MET A 231 13.21 1.50 1.19
C MET A 231 12.04 1.26 0.24
N MET A 232 12.32 1.36 -1.07
CA MET A 232 11.41 0.90 -2.11
C MET A 232 10.97 -0.54 -1.84
N PRO A 233 9.69 -0.89 -2.05
CA PRO A 233 9.28 -2.29 -2.02
C PRO A 233 10.17 -3.18 -2.90
N PHE A 234 10.52 -4.34 -2.37
CA PHE A 234 11.38 -5.37 -2.97
C PHE A 234 12.87 -5.00 -3.06
N PHE A 235 13.35 -4.01 -2.29
CA PHE A 235 14.76 -3.63 -2.25
C PHE A 235 15.50 -4.10 -0.99
N ALA A 236 14.80 -4.55 0.06
CA ALA A 236 15.44 -5.14 1.24
C ALA A 236 15.73 -6.64 1.03
N ALA A 237 16.60 -6.96 0.07
CA ALA A 237 16.93 -8.34 -0.24
C ALA A 237 18.10 -8.87 0.62
N ASN A 238 17.97 -10.11 1.10
CA ASN A 238 19.07 -10.88 1.68
C ASN A 238 18.93 -12.35 1.30
N GLY A 239 20.00 -12.96 0.79
CA GLY A 239 19.94 -14.31 0.23
C GLY A 239 18.99 -14.40 -0.97
N ALA A 240 17.99 -15.28 -0.88
CA ALA A 240 17.11 -15.61 -2.00
C ALA A 240 15.82 -14.77 -2.07
N GLY A 241 15.64 -13.76 -1.22
CA GLY A 241 14.40 -12.98 -1.24
C GLY A 241 14.36 -11.73 -0.37
N SER A 242 13.19 -11.11 -0.39
CA SER A 242 12.78 -9.98 0.45
C SER A 242 12.91 -10.32 1.94
N GLN A 243 13.40 -9.37 2.74
CA GLN A 243 13.39 -9.43 4.21
C GLN A 243 12.06 -8.98 4.81
N PHE A 244 11.18 -8.41 3.98
CA PHE A 244 9.85 -8.01 4.38
C PHE A 244 8.80 -9.05 4.01
N ASP A 245 7.83 -9.22 4.91
CA ASP A 245 6.75 -10.18 4.79
C ASP A 245 5.61 -9.70 3.87
N TRP A 246 5.95 -9.48 2.59
CA TRP A 246 4.98 -9.11 1.55
C TRP A 246 3.84 -10.11 1.45
N LEU A 247 4.13 -11.39 1.65
CA LEU A 247 3.16 -12.46 1.59
C LEU A 247 2.01 -12.23 2.56
N ASN A 248 2.30 -12.09 3.86
CA ASN A 248 1.24 -11.99 4.85
C ASN A 248 0.53 -10.64 4.79
N LEU A 249 1.25 -9.56 4.43
CA LEU A 249 0.63 -8.26 4.17
C LEU A 249 -0.39 -8.32 3.03
N ILE A 250 0.01 -8.79 1.85
CA ILE A 250 -0.86 -8.86 0.66
C ILE A 250 -2.04 -9.78 0.91
N ARG A 251 -1.81 -10.94 1.54
CA ARG A 251 -2.90 -11.86 1.91
C ARG A 251 -3.88 -11.23 2.88
N GLY A 252 -3.40 -10.49 3.88
CA GLY A 252 -4.27 -9.82 4.86
C GLY A 252 -5.14 -8.77 4.17
N LEU A 253 -4.53 -7.94 3.32
CA LEU A 253 -5.25 -6.89 2.57
C LEU A 253 -6.30 -7.49 1.62
N ARG A 254 -5.95 -8.58 0.92
CA ARG A 254 -6.88 -9.31 0.05
C ARG A 254 -8.04 -9.91 0.85
N ALA A 255 -7.76 -10.51 2.01
CA ALA A 255 -8.77 -11.15 2.85
C ALA A 255 -9.85 -10.18 3.34
N ILE A 256 -9.48 -8.93 3.63
CA ILE A 256 -10.43 -7.88 4.03
C ILE A 256 -10.98 -7.05 2.85
N ARG A 257 -10.60 -7.40 1.60
CA ARG A 257 -10.91 -6.64 0.38
C ARG A 257 -10.55 -5.14 0.49
N PHE A 258 -9.35 -4.85 0.96
CA PHE A 258 -8.91 -3.48 1.20
C PHE A 258 -8.97 -2.63 -0.09
N ASP A 259 -9.77 -1.57 -0.06
CA ASP A 259 -10.01 -0.66 -1.18
C ASP A 259 -9.51 0.77 -0.92
N GLY A 260 -8.97 1.03 0.28
CA GLY A 260 -8.45 2.33 0.69
C GLY A 260 -7.15 2.75 -0.01
N PRO A 261 -6.68 3.99 0.26
CA PRO A 261 -5.37 4.45 -0.16
C PRO A 261 -4.23 3.72 0.57
N ALA A 262 -3.13 3.49 -0.13
CA ALA A 262 -1.89 2.98 0.45
C ALA A 262 -0.73 3.90 0.08
N ILE A 263 0.06 4.30 1.06
CA ILE A 263 1.12 5.29 0.89
C ILE A 263 2.43 4.58 0.63
N MET A 264 2.95 4.64 -0.59
CA MET A 264 4.29 4.17 -0.85
C MET A 264 5.32 5.20 -0.38
N ASN A 265 6.22 4.81 0.52
CA ASN A 265 7.22 5.70 1.12
C ASN A 265 8.64 5.15 0.98
N PHE A 266 9.39 5.62 0.00
CA PHE A 266 10.74 5.17 -0.28
C PHE A 266 11.77 6.29 -0.08
N SER A 267 11.57 7.10 0.96
CA SER A 267 12.38 8.29 1.24
C SER A 267 13.87 7.98 1.42
N THR A 268 14.20 6.85 2.06
CA THR A 268 15.61 6.44 2.24
C THR A 268 16.24 6.08 0.90
N THR A 269 15.51 5.38 0.02
CA THR A 269 15.98 5.08 -1.35
C THR A 269 16.19 6.38 -2.15
N LEU A 270 15.27 7.34 -2.08
CA LEU A 270 15.42 8.63 -2.77
C LEU A 270 16.59 9.48 -2.26
N ALA A 271 16.88 9.39 -0.95
CA ALA A 271 18.01 10.07 -0.35
C ALA A 271 19.35 9.48 -0.80
N ALA A 272 19.41 8.15 -0.97
CA ALA A 272 20.63 7.45 -1.39
C ALA A 272 20.92 7.58 -2.90
N ILE A 273 19.88 7.75 -3.73
CA ILE A 273 20.02 7.74 -5.20
C ILE A 273 20.39 9.13 -5.75
N PRO A 274 21.36 9.23 -6.68
CA PRO A 274 21.69 10.45 -7.42
C PRO A 274 20.46 11.10 -8.08
N THR A 275 20.39 12.44 -8.04
CA THR A 275 19.24 13.20 -8.54
C THR A 275 18.89 12.93 -10.01
N LEU A 276 19.89 12.63 -10.84
CA LEU A 276 19.72 12.30 -12.26
C LEU A 276 18.97 10.97 -12.49
N LEU A 277 19.05 10.03 -11.54
CA LEU A 277 18.39 8.72 -11.63
C LEU A 277 16.99 8.70 -11.02
N ARG A 278 16.60 9.73 -10.28
CA ARG A 278 15.29 9.80 -9.61
C ARG A 278 14.11 9.63 -10.56
N PRO A 279 14.05 10.24 -11.77
CA PRO A 279 12.92 10.04 -12.69
C PRO A 279 12.66 8.57 -13.00
N SER A 280 13.69 7.79 -13.33
CA SER A 280 13.56 6.35 -13.61
C SER A 280 13.16 5.55 -12.38
N VAL A 281 13.59 5.96 -11.18
CA VAL A 281 13.16 5.33 -9.92
C VAL A 281 11.68 5.60 -9.66
N TRP A 282 11.17 6.78 -9.99
CA TRP A 282 9.75 7.10 -9.89
C TRP A 282 8.90 6.32 -10.90
N GLU A 283 9.37 6.16 -12.14
CA GLU A 283 8.71 5.29 -13.13
C GLU A 283 8.66 3.84 -12.65
N PHE A 284 9.75 3.34 -12.06
CA PHE A 284 9.78 2.01 -11.46
C PHE A 284 8.84 1.90 -10.24
N ALA A 285 8.80 2.93 -9.38
CA ALA A 285 7.88 3.00 -8.24
C ALA A 285 6.42 2.87 -8.68
N HIS A 286 6.05 3.52 -9.79
CA HIS A 286 4.70 3.39 -10.35
C HIS A 286 4.42 1.97 -10.84
N LYS A 287 5.38 1.29 -11.47
CA LYS A 287 5.23 -0.13 -11.87
C LYS A 287 5.03 -1.04 -10.65
N VAL A 288 5.83 -0.83 -9.60
CA VAL A 288 5.70 -1.54 -8.32
C VAL A 288 4.33 -1.27 -7.69
N ALA A 289 3.86 -0.03 -7.74
CA ALA A 289 2.53 0.34 -7.25
C ALA A 289 1.43 -0.45 -7.99
N LYS A 290 1.45 -0.45 -9.32
CA LYS A 290 0.48 -1.21 -10.12
C LYS A 290 0.53 -2.71 -9.87
N TYR A 291 1.72 -3.26 -9.68
CA TYR A 291 1.90 -4.66 -9.30
C TYR A 291 1.25 -4.95 -7.93
N LEU A 292 1.52 -4.14 -6.90
CA LEU A 292 0.94 -4.34 -5.56
C LEU A 292 -0.59 -4.16 -5.55
N GLU A 293 -1.12 -3.17 -6.27
CA GLU A 293 -2.57 -2.99 -6.48
C GLU A 293 -3.19 -4.26 -7.06
N TRP A 294 -2.63 -4.79 -8.14
CA TRP A 294 -3.09 -6.02 -8.78
C TRP A 294 -3.03 -7.23 -7.84
N GLN A 295 -1.95 -7.37 -7.07
CA GLN A 295 -1.79 -8.48 -6.13
C GLN A 295 -2.86 -8.46 -5.03
N VAL A 296 -3.19 -7.29 -4.49
CA VAL A 296 -4.26 -7.16 -3.49
C VAL A 296 -5.64 -7.41 -4.10
N ASP A 297 -5.91 -6.88 -5.30
CA ASP A 297 -7.23 -6.93 -5.94
C ASP A 297 -7.51 -8.26 -6.67
N MET A 298 -6.53 -9.18 -6.76
CA MET A 298 -6.63 -10.43 -7.53
C MET A 298 -7.90 -11.24 -7.24
N GLU A 299 -8.26 -11.46 -5.96
CA GLU A 299 -9.47 -12.21 -5.64
C GLU A 299 -10.76 -11.45 -6.00
N ALA A 300 -10.76 -10.12 -5.92
CA ALA A 300 -11.88 -9.31 -6.37
C ALA A 300 -12.07 -9.43 -7.90
N PHE A 301 -10.98 -9.55 -8.67
CA PHE A 301 -11.06 -9.84 -10.11
C PHE A 301 -11.60 -11.24 -10.41
N LEU A 302 -11.27 -12.25 -9.60
CA LEU A 302 -11.87 -13.59 -9.74
C LEU A 302 -13.38 -13.57 -9.51
N ASP A 303 -13.81 -12.86 -8.46
CA ASP A 303 -15.20 -12.73 -8.05
C ASP A 303 -16.07 -11.94 -9.04
N LYS A 304 -15.46 -11.00 -9.79
CA LYS A 304 -16.13 -10.16 -10.79
C LYS A 304 -16.83 -10.97 -11.89
N TYR A 305 -16.31 -12.14 -12.24
CA TYR A 305 -16.83 -12.96 -13.35
C TYR A 305 -17.66 -14.12 -12.82
N SER A 306 -18.81 -14.37 -13.44
CA SER A 306 -19.69 -15.51 -13.14
C SER A 306 -19.21 -16.81 -13.79
N SER A 307 -18.46 -16.70 -14.89
CA SER A 307 -17.88 -17.83 -15.65
C SER A 307 -16.45 -17.53 -16.07
N ARG A 308 -15.61 -18.57 -16.08
CA ARG A 308 -14.18 -18.43 -16.39
C ARG A 308 -13.56 -19.69 -16.97
N VAL A 309 -12.47 -19.52 -17.71
CA VAL A 309 -11.57 -20.58 -18.20
C VAL A 309 -10.14 -20.24 -17.81
N LEU A 310 -9.33 -21.25 -17.52
CA LEU A 310 -7.89 -21.07 -17.29
C LEU A 310 -7.10 -21.34 -18.57
N PHE A 311 -6.11 -20.51 -18.86
CA PHE A 311 -5.17 -20.71 -19.94
C PHE A 311 -3.80 -21.09 -19.39
N GLY A 312 -3.36 -22.32 -19.65
CA GLY A 312 -2.12 -22.93 -19.20
C GLY A 312 -2.36 -24.02 -18.16
N ALA A 313 -2.08 -25.29 -18.49
CA ALA A 313 -2.27 -26.44 -17.59
C ALA A 313 -1.01 -26.74 -16.76
N GLY A 314 -0.48 -25.72 -16.07
CA GLY A 314 0.79 -25.79 -15.33
C GLY A 314 0.69 -25.60 -13.81
N ASN A 315 1.83 -25.32 -13.17
CA ASN A 315 1.92 -25.08 -11.72
C ASN A 315 0.99 -23.94 -11.25
N MET A 316 0.85 -22.90 -12.05
CA MET A 316 0.01 -21.74 -11.73
C MET A 316 -1.49 -22.10 -11.78
N CYS A 317 -1.93 -22.91 -12.76
CA CYS A 317 -3.29 -23.46 -12.78
C CYS A 317 -3.55 -24.37 -11.58
N ARG A 318 -2.57 -25.19 -11.17
CA ARG A 318 -2.69 -25.99 -9.95
C ARG A 318 -2.82 -25.13 -8.69
N ALA A 319 -2.06 -24.03 -8.62
CA ALA A 319 -2.16 -23.08 -7.51
C ALA A 319 -3.53 -22.39 -7.47
N TYR A 320 -4.05 -21.98 -8.63
CA TYR A 320 -5.42 -21.49 -8.77
C TYR A 320 -6.42 -22.51 -8.24
N MET A 321 -6.39 -23.75 -8.75
CA MET A 321 -7.38 -24.76 -8.40
C MET A 321 -7.41 -25.06 -6.90
N LYS A 322 -6.24 -25.07 -6.26
CA LYS A 322 -6.14 -25.26 -4.81
C LYS A 322 -6.70 -24.09 -4.01
N CYS A 323 -6.30 -22.87 -4.34
CA CYS A 323 -6.59 -21.71 -3.50
C CYS A 323 -7.96 -21.10 -3.79
N TYR A 324 -8.44 -21.27 -5.03
CA TYR A 324 -9.57 -20.54 -5.58
C TYR A 324 -10.54 -21.44 -6.36
N GLY A 325 -10.16 -22.65 -6.76
CA GLY A 325 -10.97 -23.50 -7.64
C GLY A 325 -12.32 -23.92 -7.07
N GLU A 326 -12.43 -24.11 -5.76
CA GLU A 326 -13.72 -24.43 -5.12
C GLU A 326 -14.67 -23.22 -5.15
N LYS A 327 -14.16 -22.03 -4.83
CA LYS A 327 -14.95 -20.79 -4.75
C LYS A 327 -15.25 -20.19 -6.12
N TYR A 328 -14.29 -20.30 -7.05
CA TYR A 328 -14.34 -19.73 -8.39
C TYR A 328 -14.01 -20.83 -9.42
N PRO A 329 -14.88 -21.84 -9.59
CA PRO A 329 -14.60 -22.98 -10.45
C PRO A 329 -14.51 -22.53 -11.92
N PRO A 330 -13.45 -22.95 -12.64
CA PRO A 330 -13.36 -22.78 -14.08
C PRO A 330 -14.17 -23.85 -14.81
N LEU A 331 -14.64 -23.52 -16.02
CA LEU A 331 -15.33 -24.46 -16.88
C LEU A 331 -14.39 -25.59 -17.35
N TYR A 332 -13.17 -25.21 -17.71
CA TYR A 332 -12.09 -26.09 -18.12
C TYR A 332 -10.75 -25.32 -18.09
N THR A 333 -9.66 -26.00 -18.40
CA THR A 333 -8.37 -25.36 -18.71
C THR A 333 -7.98 -25.65 -20.16
N CYS A 334 -7.19 -24.80 -20.80
CA CYS A 334 -6.68 -25.04 -22.15
C CYS A 334 -5.16 -24.79 -22.19
N ASP A 335 -4.46 -25.42 -23.12
CA ASP A 335 -3.01 -25.29 -23.24
C ASP A 335 -2.59 -25.34 -24.71
N ASN A 336 -1.49 -24.68 -25.09
CA ASN A 336 -0.99 -24.74 -26.46
C ASN A 336 -0.39 -26.11 -26.81
N ASN A 337 -0.03 -26.93 -25.82
CA ASN A 337 0.54 -28.25 -26.04
C ASN A 337 -0.54 -29.28 -26.41
N SER A 338 -0.65 -29.62 -27.69
CA SER A 338 -1.64 -30.59 -28.18
C SER A 338 -1.52 -32.00 -27.61
N ASN A 339 -0.36 -32.36 -27.06
CA ASN A 339 -0.12 -33.68 -26.48
C ASN A 339 -0.90 -33.91 -25.17
N VAL A 340 -1.40 -32.83 -24.54
CA VAL A 340 -2.14 -32.93 -23.28
C VAL A 340 -3.65 -32.74 -23.45
N TRP A 341 -4.13 -32.41 -24.65
CA TRP A 341 -5.56 -32.20 -24.90
C TRP A 341 -6.38 -33.46 -24.65
N GLY A 342 -7.54 -33.31 -24.03
CA GLY A 342 -8.43 -34.39 -23.60
C GLY A 342 -8.03 -35.06 -22.27
N ASN A 343 -6.80 -34.84 -21.78
CA ASN A 343 -6.40 -35.34 -20.46
C ASN A 343 -7.01 -34.48 -19.35
N GLU A 344 -7.01 -35.02 -18.13
CA GLU A 344 -7.45 -34.32 -16.93
C GLU A 344 -6.27 -33.71 -16.17
N PHE A 345 -6.43 -32.49 -15.66
CA PHE A 345 -5.48 -31.80 -14.80
C PHE A 345 -6.21 -31.07 -13.68
N CYS A 346 -5.93 -31.46 -12.42
CA CYS A 346 -6.58 -30.90 -11.23
C CYS A 346 -8.13 -30.91 -11.31
N GLY A 347 -8.73 -31.97 -11.85
CA GLY A 347 -10.19 -32.06 -12.01
C GLY A 347 -10.76 -31.36 -13.25
N LEU A 348 -9.90 -30.78 -14.10
CA LEU A 348 -10.31 -30.08 -15.33
C LEU A 348 -9.86 -30.84 -16.56
N THR A 349 -10.72 -30.97 -17.56
CA THR A 349 -10.29 -31.40 -18.90
C THR A 349 -9.43 -30.30 -19.54
N ILE A 350 -8.35 -30.71 -20.21
CA ILE A 350 -7.49 -29.79 -20.98
C ILE A 350 -8.01 -29.70 -22.41
N HIS A 351 -8.38 -28.50 -22.84
CA HIS A 351 -8.96 -28.20 -24.14
C HIS A 351 -7.95 -27.58 -25.13
N ASN A 352 -8.33 -27.63 -26.41
CA ASN A 352 -7.68 -26.83 -27.44
C ASN A 352 -8.04 -25.35 -27.25
N PRO A 353 -7.08 -24.40 -27.29
CA PRO A 353 -7.35 -22.97 -27.24
C PRO A 353 -8.38 -22.47 -28.26
N GLU A 354 -8.56 -23.15 -29.38
CA GLU A 354 -9.61 -22.83 -30.37
C GLU A 354 -11.03 -22.90 -29.79
N ASP A 355 -11.26 -23.74 -28.78
CA ASP A 355 -12.55 -23.88 -28.10
C ASP A 355 -12.96 -22.58 -27.40
N LEU A 356 -12.00 -21.69 -27.09
CA LEU A 356 -12.27 -20.38 -26.49
C LEU A 356 -13.18 -19.52 -27.37
N LYS A 357 -13.20 -19.74 -28.70
CA LYS A 357 -14.07 -18.99 -29.63
C LYS A 357 -15.55 -19.25 -29.42
N ALA A 358 -15.90 -20.37 -28.80
CA ALA A 358 -17.26 -20.76 -28.47
C ALA A 358 -17.72 -20.24 -27.09
N LEU A 359 -16.87 -19.54 -26.34
CA LEU A 359 -17.22 -19.06 -25.01
C LEU A 359 -18.30 -17.98 -25.06
N PRO A 360 -19.22 -17.94 -24.06
CA PRO A 360 -20.08 -16.80 -23.83
C PRO A 360 -19.27 -15.51 -23.70
N ALA A 361 -19.77 -14.39 -24.22
CA ALA A 361 -19.00 -13.14 -24.30
C ALA A 361 -18.56 -12.57 -22.93
N ASP A 362 -19.26 -12.93 -21.86
CA ASP A 362 -19.01 -12.54 -20.47
C ASP A 362 -18.09 -13.52 -19.71
N CYS A 363 -17.76 -14.67 -20.30
CA CYS A 363 -16.80 -15.62 -19.73
C CYS A 363 -15.38 -15.06 -19.83
N ALA A 364 -14.66 -14.99 -18.70
CA ALA A 364 -13.30 -14.49 -18.67
C ALA A 364 -12.26 -15.60 -18.90
N VAL A 365 -11.18 -15.27 -19.62
CA VAL A 365 -10.01 -16.14 -19.78
C VAL A 365 -8.91 -15.66 -18.83
N PHE A 366 -8.57 -16.47 -17.84
CA PHE A 366 -7.48 -16.19 -16.91
C PHE A 366 -6.19 -16.85 -17.39
N ILE A 367 -5.18 -16.04 -17.70
CA ILE A 367 -3.85 -16.52 -18.08
C ILE A 367 -3.14 -17.02 -16.81
N CYS A 368 -2.88 -18.32 -16.78
CA CYS A 368 -2.15 -19.05 -15.75
C CYS A 368 -0.73 -19.40 -16.24
N ASN A 369 0.00 -18.39 -16.71
CA ASN A 369 1.36 -18.51 -17.24
C ASN A 369 2.08 -17.16 -17.08
N THR A 370 3.41 -17.17 -16.96
CA THR A 370 4.23 -15.95 -16.87
C THR A 370 4.32 -15.15 -18.17
N TYR A 371 4.07 -15.77 -19.33
CA TYR A 371 4.07 -15.10 -20.64
C TYR A 371 2.75 -14.35 -20.91
N TYR A 372 2.38 -13.44 -20.00
CA TYR A 372 1.08 -12.78 -20.02
C TYR A 372 0.83 -12.00 -21.31
N ASP A 373 1.80 -11.19 -21.74
CA ASP A 373 1.64 -10.29 -22.88
C ASP A 373 1.59 -11.08 -24.21
N GLU A 374 2.43 -12.11 -24.34
CA GLU A 374 2.48 -12.95 -25.54
C GLU A 374 1.21 -13.79 -25.69
N ILE A 375 0.71 -14.36 -24.60
CA ILE A 375 -0.53 -15.14 -24.61
C ILE A 375 -1.73 -14.23 -24.85
N GLU A 376 -1.78 -13.06 -24.21
CA GLU A 376 -2.84 -12.10 -24.46
C GLU A 376 -2.87 -11.71 -25.94
N GLN A 377 -1.74 -11.37 -26.55
CA GLN A 377 -1.66 -11.06 -27.98
C GLN A 377 -2.11 -12.25 -28.85
N LEU A 378 -1.65 -13.47 -28.56
CA LEU A 378 -2.06 -14.67 -29.27
C LEU A 378 -3.59 -14.87 -29.23
N LEU A 379 -4.20 -14.70 -28.07
CA LEU A 379 -5.66 -14.83 -27.91
C LEU A 379 -6.40 -13.73 -28.69
N ARG A 380 -5.88 -12.50 -28.71
CA ARG A 380 -6.45 -11.41 -29.52
C ARG A 380 -6.33 -11.69 -31.01
N ASP A 381 -5.20 -12.22 -31.46
CA ASP A 381 -4.97 -12.59 -32.88
C ASP A 381 -5.87 -13.75 -33.32
N MET A 382 -6.22 -14.65 -32.41
CA MET A 382 -7.25 -15.69 -32.64
C MET A 382 -8.68 -15.12 -32.73
N GLY A 383 -8.88 -13.83 -32.44
CA GLY A 383 -10.19 -13.18 -32.48
C GLY A 383 -10.99 -13.30 -31.18
N ILE A 384 -10.35 -13.67 -30.05
CA ILE A 384 -11.01 -13.77 -28.75
C ILE A 384 -11.35 -12.37 -28.23
N LYS A 385 -12.65 -12.09 -28.14
CA LYS A 385 -13.20 -10.81 -27.66
C LYS A 385 -13.54 -10.82 -26.17
N ASN A 386 -13.47 -11.99 -25.53
CA ASN A 386 -13.71 -12.17 -24.11
C ASN A 386 -12.78 -11.29 -23.25
N PRO A 387 -13.19 -10.98 -22.01
CA PRO A 387 -12.28 -10.46 -21.01
C PRO A 387 -11.08 -11.40 -20.85
N ILE A 388 -9.87 -10.84 -20.87
CA ILE A 388 -8.62 -11.57 -20.63
C ILE A 388 -8.02 -10.97 -19.38
N GLU A 389 -7.74 -11.83 -18.40
CA GLU A 389 -7.24 -11.45 -17.09
C GLU A 389 -5.97 -12.23 -16.77
N ARG A 390 -5.15 -11.70 -15.86
CA ARG A 390 -3.88 -12.32 -15.44
C ARG A 390 -4.04 -12.90 -14.04
N PHE A 391 -3.69 -14.16 -13.87
CA PHE A 391 -3.59 -14.79 -12.55
C PHE A 391 -2.12 -14.99 -12.19
N ASN A 392 -1.75 -14.85 -10.91
CA ASN A 392 -0.38 -15.01 -10.45
C ASN A 392 -0.36 -15.75 -9.11
N ASP A 393 0.59 -16.66 -8.93
CA ASP A 393 0.68 -17.57 -7.79
C ASP A 393 1.77 -17.20 -6.77
N GLU A 394 2.26 -15.96 -6.78
CA GLU A 394 3.35 -15.51 -5.90
C GLU A 394 2.89 -15.36 -4.44
N PHE A 395 1.73 -14.73 -4.21
CA PHE A 395 1.20 -14.46 -2.86
C PHE A 395 -0.07 -15.26 -2.57
N MET A 396 0.05 -16.59 -2.57
CA MET A 396 -1.09 -17.50 -2.40
C MET A 396 -1.50 -17.74 -0.93
N PRO A 397 -2.81 -17.93 -0.66
CA PRO A 397 -3.33 -18.28 0.67
C PRO A 397 -2.81 -19.62 1.21
N SER A 398 -2.39 -20.54 0.35
CA SER A 398 -1.83 -21.82 0.77
C SER A 398 -0.59 -22.18 -0.05
N PHE A 399 0.42 -22.74 0.60
CA PHE A 399 1.65 -23.15 -0.06
C PHE A 399 1.60 -24.61 -0.54
N HIS A 400 2.34 -24.88 -1.62
CA HIS A 400 2.86 -26.20 -1.94
C HIS A 400 4.38 -26.13 -2.01
N PHE A 401 5.05 -27.03 -1.28
CA PHE A 401 6.50 -27.22 -1.40
C PHE A 401 6.89 -28.02 -2.64
N THR A 402 5.96 -28.82 -3.18
CA THR A 402 6.17 -29.65 -4.37
C THR A 402 5.76 -28.89 -5.63
N ARG A 403 6.70 -28.21 -6.29
CA ARG A 403 6.51 -27.81 -7.71
C ARG A 403 6.43 -29.09 -8.55
N LEU A 404 5.60 -29.10 -9.60
CA LEU A 404 5.76 -30.14 -10.63
C LEU A 404 7.22 -30.05 -11.09
N GLU A 405 7.99 -31.12 -10.90
CA GLU A 405 9.32 -31.21 -11.50
C GLU A 405 9.13 -31.07 -13.01
N SER A 406 9.92 -30.21 -13.64
CA SER A 406 9.86 -30.03 -15.09
C SER A 406 10.51 -31.24 -15.77
N ASP A 407 9.88 -32.41 -15.65
CA ASP A 407 10.35 -33.66 -16.24
C ASP A 407 10.20 -33.69 -17.76
N ALA A 408 9.55 -32.68 -18.35
CA ALA A 408 9.44 -32.51 -19.79
C ALA A 408 10.67 -31.87 -20.47
N TRP A 409 11.67 -31.35 -19.73
CA TRP A 409 12.85 -30.67 -20.32
C TRP A 409 14.22 -31.29 -20.00
N LYS A 410 14.26 -32.38 -19.21
CA LYS A 410 15.52 -33.13 -18.95
C LYS A 410 15.80 -34.26 -19.95
N GLY A 411 14.95 -34.43 -20.96
CA GLY A 411 15.07 -35.51 -21.95
C GLY A 411 15.78 -35.19 -23.27
N GLN A 412 16.26 -33.96 -23.50
CA GLN A 412 16.87 -33.55 -24.78
C GLN A 412 18.26 -32.92 -24.66
N VAL A 413 19.02 -33.28 -23.62
CA VAL A 413 20.48 -33.17 -23.65
C VAL A 413 21.06 -34.54 -23.30
N LYS A 414 21.24 -35.35 -24.33
CA LYS A 414 22.28 -36.38 -24.37
C LYS A 414 23.29 -35.95 -25.41
#